data_AF-A0A7S2MFI9-F1
#
_entry.id   AF-A0A7S2MFI9-F1
#
_cell.length_a   1.000
_cell.length_b   1.000
_cell.length_c   1.000
_cell.angle_alpha   90.00
_cell.angle_beta   90.00
_cell.angle_gamma   90.00
#
_symmetry.space_group_name_H-M   'P 1'
#
loop_
_entity.id
_entity.type
_entity.pdbx_description
1 polymer ?
#
loop_
_entity_poly.entity_id
_entity_poly.type
_entity_poly.pdbx_seq_one_letter_code
_entity_poly.pdbx_strand_id
1 'polypeptide(L)'
;KAFWAWLGAPVEDELGEARRQLLLEVFNPHLSDRREEGERFAGVDGSVGYLQRLEELVQDEKHIQYERVEKFCGGKFVAEQPSELFPAAWAPSIQISSWRPPRALDVDPCGADADVKAVMAEMPAFDRCAEDGLRFRIYRRGGLEVRTLQASEGGEETAAVFAASLGGGLWGS
;
A
#
# COMPACT_ATOMS: atom_id res chain seq x y z
N LYS A 1 23.08 -22.24 4.10
CA LYS A 1 22.56 -21.66 5.37
C LYS A 1 23.22 -20.33 5.76
N ALA A 2 24.49 -20.07 5.44
CA ALA A 2 25.25 -18.92 5.95
C ALA A 2 24.61 -17.55 5.64
N PHE A 3 24.15 -17.32 4.41
CA PHE A 3 23.51 -16.06 4.03
C PHE A 3 22.22 -15.80 4.81
N TRP A 4 21.25 -16.72 4.78
CA TRP A 4 19.98 -16.56 5.48
C TRP A 4 20.12 -16.52 7.00
N ALA A 5 21.09 -17.25 7.56
CA ALA A 5 21.40 -17.19 8.99
C ALA A 5 22.04 -15.84 9.37
N TRP A 6 22.94 -15.33 8.54
CA TRP A 6 23.54 -14.00 8.72
C TRP A 6 22.48 -12.89 8.62
N LEU A 7 21.57 -12.96 7.66
CA LEU A 7 20.51 -11.95 7.48
C LEU A 7 19.58 -11.85 8.71
N GLY A 8 19.34 -12.98 9.38
CA GLY A 8 18.55 -13.07 10.61
C GLY A 8 19.32 -12.84 11.91
N ALA A 9 20.65 -12.70 11.85
CA ALA A 9 21.48 -12.45 13.03
C ALA A 9 21.72 -10.94 13.20
N PRO A 10 21.79 -10.43 14.45
CA PRO A 10 22.18 -9.06 14.69
C PRO A 10 23.65 -8.84 14.29
N VAL A 11 23.94 -7.66 13.73
CA VAL A 11 25.28 -7.26 13.31
C VAL A 11 25.77 -6.14 14.22
N GLU A 12 27.04 -6.20 14.65
CA GLU A 12 27.59 -5.24 15.62
C GLU A 12 28.07 -3.94 14.97
N ASP A 13 28.39 -3.95 13.67
CA ASP A 13 28.85 -2.77 12.94
C ASP A 13 27.71 -2.06 12.20
N GLU A 14 27.68 -0.72 12.28
CA GLU A 14 26.61 0.11 11.68
C GLU A 14 26.48 -0.09 10.17
N LEU A 15 27.61 -0.27 9.47
CA LEU A 15 27.62 -0.48 8.01
C LEU A 15 27.03 -1.84 7.64
N GLY A 16 27.40 -2.88 8.38
CA GLY A 16 26.88 -4.23 8.23
C GLY A 16 25.40 -4.31 8.57
N GLU A 17 24.95 -3.57 9.58
CA GLU A 17 23.54 -3.44 9.93
C GLU A 17 22.74 -2.71 8.84
N ALA A 18 23.23 -1.59 8.32
CA ALA A 18 22.61 -0.88 7.20
C ALA A 18 22.48 -1.80 5.97
N ARG A 19 23.53 -2.55 5.64
CA ARG A 19 23.52 -3.53 4.56
C ARG A 19 22.53 -4.67 4.82
N ARG A 20 22.47 -5.18 6.06
CA ARG A 20 21.54 -6.23 6.47
C ARG A 20 20.10 -5.74 6.29
N GLN A 21 19.81 -4.52 6.70
CA GLN A 21 18.51 -3.89 6.55
C GLN A 21 18.11 -3.74 5.07
N LEU A 22 19.01 -3.25 4.22
CA LEU A 22 18.77 -3.17 2.77
C LEU A 22 18.42 -4.54 2.18
N LEU A 23 19.17 -5.59 2.54
CA LEU A 23 18.93 -6.94 2.05
C LEU A 23 17.64 -7.55 2.63
N LEU A 24 17.22 -7.18 3.84
CA LEU A 24 15.94 -7.59 4.41
C LEU A 24 14.75 -6.99 3.65
N GLU A 25 14.89 -5.75 3.17
CA GLU A 25 13.87 -5.11 2.34
C GLU A 25 13.71 -5.84 1.00
N VAL A 26 14.83 -6.22 0.37
CA VAL A 26 14.84 -6.93 -0.92
C VAL A 26 14.40 -8.38 -0.81
N PHE A 27 14.84 -9.08 0.24
CA PHE A 27 14.50 -10.49 0.49
C PHE A 27 13.45 -10.62 1.59
N ASN A 28 12.40 -9.81 1.51
CA ASN A 28 11.28 -9.88 2.43
C ASN A 28 10.71 -11.32 2.44
N PRO A 29 10.65 -12.01 3.60
CA PRO A 29 10.20 -13.41 3.67
C PRO A 29 8.78 -13.67 3.15
N HIS A 30 7.94 -12.64 3.05
CA HIS A 30 6.56 -12.75 2.58
C HIS A 30 6.37 -12.45 1.10
N LEU A 31 7.36 -11.77 0.49
CA LEU A 31 7.32 -11.38 -0.91
C LEU A 31 8.34 -12.15 -1.75
N SER A 32 9.34 -12.76 -1.09
CA SER A 32 10.43 -13.49 -1.73
C SER A 32 10.42 -14.96 -1.31
N ASP A 33 10.24 -15.84 -2.29
CA ASP A 33 10.38 -17.30 -2.16
C ASP A 33 11.84 -17.76 -2.19
N ARG A 34 12.80 -16.87 -2.45
CA ARG A 34 14.24 -17.18 -2.56
C ARG A 34 14.81 -17.87 -1.34
N ARG A 35 14.20 -17.68 -0.17
CA ARG A 35 14.57 -18.38 1.06
C ARG A 35 14.35 -19.89 0.97
N GLU A 36 13.34 -20.33 0.21
CA GLU A 36 13.01 -21.74 -0.02
C GLU A 36 14.10 -22.46 -0.84
N GLU A 37 14.91 -21.73 -1.61
CA GLU A 37 16.03 -22.29 -2.38
C GLU A 37 17.15 -22.87 -1.49
N GLY A 38 17.20 -22.47 -0.21
CA GLY A 38 18.11 -23.04 0.79
C GLY A 38 19.59 -22.92 0.40
N GLU A 39 20.25 -24.07 0.17
CA GLU A 39 21.67 -24.15 -0.23
C GLU A 39 21.91 -23.90 -1.72
N ARG A 40 20.86 -23.86 -2.56
CA ARG A 40 20.99 -23.57 -4.00
C ARG A 40 21.14 -22.07 -4.27
N PHE A 41 20.78 -21.25 -3.29
CA PHE A 41 20.94 -19.81 -3.38
C PHE A 41 22.42 -19.42 -3.27
N ALA A 42 22.96 -18.85 -4.36
CA ALA A 42 24.38 -18.49 -4.45
C ALA A 42 24.76 -17.22 -3.67
N GLY A 43 23.80 -16.57 -3.01
CA GLY A 43 24.02 -15.27 -2.38
C GLY A 43 23.93 -14.13 -3.39
N VAL A 44 24.04 -12.91 -2.87
CA VAL A 44 24.06 -11.68 -3.65
C VAL A 44 25.49 -11.20 -3.77
N ASP A 45 25.84 -10.57 -4.90
CA ASP A 45 27.14 -9.91 -5.02
C ASP A 45 27.34 -8.91 -3.87
N GLY A 46 28.43 -9.06 -3.14
CA GLY A 46 28.77 -8.21 -2.01
C GLY A 46 29.62 -6.99 -2.39
N SER A 47 29.85 -6.76 -3.68
CA SER A 47 30.61 -5.62 -4.16
C SER A 47 29.91 -4.29 -3.78
N VAL A 48 30.72 -3.30 -3.43
CA VAL A 48 30.23 -1.97 -3.00
C VAL A 48 29.37 -1.34 -4.09
N GLY A 49 29.79 -1.44 -5.37
CA GLY A 49 29.04 -0.88 -6.49
C GLY A 49 27.68 -1.55 -6.72
N TYR A 50 27.58 -2.86 -6.49
CA TYR A 50 26.29 -3.56 -6.56
C TYR A 50 25.35 -3.09 -5.45
N LEU A 51 25.85 -3.04 -4.21
CA LEU A 51 25.05 -2.65 -3.04
C LEU A 51 24.58 -1.20 -3.12
N GLN A 52 25.44 -0.29 -3.57
CA GLN A 52 25.06 1.11 -3.79
C GLN A 52 23.94 1.23 -4.82
N ARG A 53 24.06 0.52 -5.95
CA ARG A 53 23.00 0.52 -6.96
C ARG A 53 21.70 -0.10 -6.44
N LEU A 54 21.79 -1.15 -5.63
CA LEU A 54 20.63 -1.76 -5.00
C LEU A 54 19.94 -0.79 -4.03
N GLU A 55 20.72 -0.04 -3.26
CA GLU A 55 20.20 1.01 -2.38
C GLU A 55 19.45 2.09 -3.16
N GLU A 56 20.02 2.60 -4.26
CA GLU A 56 19.37 3.57 -5.14
C GLU A 56 18.01 3.05 -5.66
N LEU A 57 17.98 1.81 -6.16
CA LEU A 57 16.75 1.20 -6.66
C LEU A 57 15.69 1.01 -5.57
N VAL A 58 16.09 0.65 -4.35
CA VAL A 58 15.17 0.49 -3.22
C VAL A 58 14.62 1.85 -2.77
N GLN A 59 15.41 2.92 -2.84
CA GLN A 59 14.92 4.27 -2.56
C GLN A 59 13.94 4.76 -3.63
N ASP A 60 14.22 4.49 -4.90
CA ASP A 60 13.29 4.78 -6.01
C ASP A 60 11.95 4.04 -5.82
N GLU A 61 12.02 2.76 -5.44
CA GLU A 61 10.83 1.97 -5.13
C GLU A 61 10.03 2.56 -3.95
N LYS A 62 10.70 2.89 -2.83
CA LYS A 62 10.07 3.54 -1.68
C LYS A 62 9.38 4.86 -2.05
N HIS A 63 9.99 5.64 -2.95
CA HIS A 63 9.38 6.87 -3.44
C HIS A 63 8.06 6.59 -4.17
N ILE A 64 8.04 5.59 -5.06
CA ILE A 64 6.82 5.18 -5.77
C ILE A 64 5.76 4.65 -4.79
N GLN A 65 6.16 3.87 -3.77
CA GLN A 65 5.25 3.40 -2.72
C GLN A 65 4.58 4.56 -1.98
N TYR A 66 5.35 5.60 -1.63
CA TYR A 66 4.82 6.82 -1.01
C TYR A 66 3.81 7.53 -1.94
N GLU A 67 4.17 7.76 -3.21
CA GLU A 67 3.27 8.42 -4.17
C GLU A 67 1.97 7.63 -4.38
N ARG A 68 2.07 6.28 -4.37
CA ARG A 68 0.92 5.38 -4.50
C ARG A 68 -0.03 5.57 -3.31
N VAL A 69 0.50 5.59 -2.09
CA VAL A 69 -0.27 5.84 -0.86
C VAL A 69 -0.91 7.23 -0.91
N GLU A 70 -0.14 8.27 -1.22
CA GLU A 70 -0.66 9.63 -1.32
C GLU A 70 -1.81 9.73 -2.32
N LYS A 71 -1.63 9.16 -3.51
CA LYS A 71 -2.65 9.16 -4.56
C LYS A 71 -3.88 8.38 -4.17
N PHE A 72 -3.71 7.22 -3.56
CA PHE A 72 -4.81 6.41 -3.04
C PHE A 72 -5.56 7.12 -1.91
N CYS A 73 -4.89 7.90 -1.07
CA CYS A 73 -5.52 8.68 0.00
C CYS A 73 -6.09 10.02 -0.48
N GLY A 74 -5.92 10.39 -1.75
CA GLY A 74 -6.47 11.62 -2.32
C GLY A 74 -7.92 11.45 -2.78
N GLY A 75 -8.80 12.42 -2.50
CA GLY A 75 -10.23 12.35 -2.86
C GLY A 75 -10.54 12.21 -4.37
N LYS A 76 -9.53 12.36 -5.24
CA LYS A 76 -9.63 12.18 -6.70
C LYS A 76 -9.31 10.77 -7.19
N PHE A 77 -8.92 9.85 -6.30
CA PHE A 77 -8.69 8.45 -6.69
C PHE A 77 -9.98 7.81 -7.21
N VAL A 78 -9.88 7.13 -8.36
CA VAL A 78 -10.98 6.40 -8.98
C VAL A 78 -10.55 4.95 -9.14
N ALA A 79 -11.22 4.05 -8.42
CA ALA A 79 -10.89 2.63 -8.41
C ALA A 79 -10.97 1.97 -9.80
N GLU A 80 -11.88 2.42 -10.67
CA GLU A 80 -12.00 1.88 -12.04
C GLU A 80 -10.95 2.43 -13.02
N GLN A 81 -10.23 3.48 -12.63
CA GLN A 81 -9.20 4.13 -13.46
C GLN A 81 -7.93 4.34 -12.64
N PRO A 82 -7.28 3.23 -12.19
CA PRO A 82 -6.03 3.32 -11.48
C PRO A 82 -4.98 3.97 -12.39
N SER A 83 -4.19 4.88 -11.83
CA SER A 83 -3.11 5.50 -12.60
C SER A 83 -1.93 4.56 -12.81
N GLU A 84 -0.97 4.98 -13.62
CA GLU A 84 0.29 4.26 -13.89
C GLU A 84 1.12 3.91 -12.64
N LEU A 85 0.89 4.58 -11.49
CA LEU A 85 1.50 4.23 -10.19
C LEU A 85 1.01 2.89 -9.59
N PHE A 86 -0.07 2.32 -10.14
CA PHE A 86 -0.67 1.08 -9.65
C PHE A 86 -0.47 -0.06 -10.66
N PRO A 87 -0.51 -1.32 -10.20
CA PRO A 87 -0.39 -2.48 -11.08
C PRO A 87 -1.37 -2.39 -12.25
N ALA A 88 -0.91 -2.67 -13.47
CA ALA A 88 -1.76 -2.69 -14.65
C ALA A 88 -2.95 -3.68 -14.50
N ALA A 89 -2.77 -4.74 -13.71
CA ALA A 89 -3.80 -5.72 -13.38
C ALA A 89 -4.99 -5.14 -12.59
N TRP A 90 -4.86 -3.94 -12.02
CA TRP A 90 -5.96 -3.25 -11.34
C TRP A 90 -6.94 -2.60 -12.32
N ALA A 91 -6.52 -2.33 -13.56
CA ALA A 91 -7.41 -1.80 -14.58
C ALA A 91 -8.49 -2.86 -14.88
N PRO A 92 -9.79 -2.49 -14.85
CA PRO A 92 -10.86 -3.45 -15.06
C PRO A 92 -10.78 -4.02 -16.49
N SER A 93 -10.81 -5.35 -16.61
CA SER A 93 -10.90 -6.01 -17.92
C SER A 93 -12.27 -5.80 -18.60
N ILE A 94 -13.29 -5.42 -17.82
CA ILE A 94 -14.65 -5.12 -18.26
C ILE A 94 -15.15 -3.90 -17.48
N GLN A 95 -15.53 -2.84 -18.19
CA GLN A 95 -16.10 -1.64 -17.62
C GLN A 95 -17.56 -1.90 -17.22
N ILE A 96 -17.81 -2.30 -15.97
CA ILE A 96 -19.18 -2.37 -15.42
C ILE A 96 -19.48 -0.99 -14.82
N SER A 97 -20.24 -0.18 -15.56
CA SER A 97 -20.62 1.16 -15.13
C SER A 97 -21.71 1.09 -14.06
N SER A 98 -21.35 1.19 -12.77
CA SER A 98 -22.39 1.38 -11.75
C SER A 98 -21.93 2.08 -10.48
N TRP A 99 -21.06 3.08 -10.57
CA TRP A 99 -20.99 4.10 -9.52
C TRP A 99 -20.31 5.38 -10.01
N ARG A 100 -20.89 6.54 -9.68
CA ARG A 100 -20.20 7.83 -9.82
C ARG A 100 -19.90 8.32 -8.41
N PRO A 101 -18.63 8.63 -8.08
CA PRO A 101 -18.35 9.28 -6.82
C PRO A 101 -19.15 10.59 -6.70
N PRO A 102 -19.60 10.96 -5.48
CA PRO A 102 -20.10 12.30 -5.21
C PRO A 102 -19.13 13.34 -5.79
N ARG A 103 -19.65 14.42 -6.39
CA ARG A 103 -18.85 15.42 -7.13
C ARG A 103 -17.78 16.11 -6.27
N ALA A 104 -17.89 16.03 -4.95
CA ALA A 104 -16.89 16.43 -3.98
C ALA A 104 -16.92 15.47 -2.79
N LEU A 105 -15.78 14.83 -2.53
CA LEU A 105 -15.49 14.13 -1.29
C LEU A 105 -14.58 15.06 -0.50
N ASP A 106 -15.11 15.59 0.61
CA ASP A 106 -14.30 16.38 1.53
C ASP A 106 -13.72 15.44 2.59
N VAL A 107 -12.46 15.69 2.94
CA VAL A 107 -11.85 15.02 4.10
C VAL A 107 -12.63 15.50 5.32
N ASP A 108 -13.19 14.57 6.08
CA ASP A 108 -13.80 14.88 7.37
C ASP A 108 -12.78 14.59 8.48
N PRO A 109 -12.10 15.60 9.03
CA PRO A 109 -11.14 15.41 10.11
C PRO A 109 -11.81 15.17 11.47
N CYS A 110 -13.13 15.28 11.61
CA CYS A 110 -13.77 15.37 12.92
C CYS A 110 -15.16 14.73 12.98
N GLY A 111 -15.18 13.42 13.23
CA GLY A 111 -16.19 12.83 14.11
C GLY A 111 -17.13 11.80 13.50
N ALA A 112 -16.71 10.53 13.47
CA ALA A 112 -17.58 9.39 13.77
C ALA A 112 -16.79 8.07 13.82
N ASP A 113 -16.00 7.87 14.88
CA ASP A 113 -15.28 6.60 15.11
C ASP A 113 -16.24 5.38 15.14
N ALA A 114 -17.49 5.61 15.57
CA ALA A 114 -18.55 4.60 15.56
C ALA A 114 -19.06 4.25 14.15
N ASP A 115 -19.04 5.21 13.20
CA ASP A 115 -19.52 5.00 11.84
C ASP A 115 -18.42 4.38 10.96
N VAL A 116 -17.15 4.74 11.16
CA VAL A 116 -16.00 4.11 10.48
C VAL A 116 -15.97 2.60 10.71
N LYS A 117 -16.10 2.13 11.97
CA LYS A 117 -16.14 0.69 12.27
C LYS A 117 -17.35 0.00 11.64
N ALA A 118 -18.51 0.67 11.61
CA ALA A 118 -19.71 0.13 11.00
C ALA A 118 -19.61 0.03 9.47
N VAL A 119 -18.86 0.94 8.83
CA VAL A 119 -18.53 0.92 7.40
C VAL A 119 -17.51 -0.18 7.09
N MET A 120 -16.45 -0.30 7.89
CA MET A 120 -15.40 -1.34 7.73
C MET A 120 -15.89 -2.76 8.03
N ALA A 121 -17.03 -2.92 8.70
CA ALA A 121 -17.66 -4.22 8.91
C ALA A 121 -18.37 -4.76 7.65
N GLU A 122 -18.55 -3.93 6.62
CA GLU A 122 -19.10 -4.35 5.33
C GLU A 122 -18.02 -4.92 4.40
N MET A 123 -18.43 -5.60 3.32
CA MET A 123 -17.49 -6.10 2.32
C MET A 123 -16.88 -4.91 1.56
N PRO A 124 -15.55 -4.85 1.38
CA PRO A 124 -14.91 -3.74 0.68
C PRO A 124 -15.39 -3.68 -0.77
N ALA A 125 -15.74 -2.48 -1.23
CA ALA A 125 -16.10 -2.18 -2.61
C ALA A 125 -14.87 -2.24 -3.55
N PHE A 126 -13.69 -2.03 -2.98
CA PHE A 126 -12.41 -2.20 -3.66
C PHE A 126 -11.46 -2.92 -2.72
N ASP A 127 -10.79 -3.96 -3.22
CA ASP A 127 -9.81 -4.72 -2.47
C ASP A 127 -8.75 -5.26 -3.44
N ARG A 128 -7.54 -4.70 -3.36
CA ARG A 128 -6.42 -5.05 -4.25
C ARG A 128 -5.09 -4.93 -3.52
N CYS A 129 -4.13 -5.76 -3.93
CA CYS A 129 -2.73 -5.68 -3.49
C CYS A 129 -1.84 -5.17 -4.62
N ALA A 130 -0.83 -4.37 -4.27
CA ALA A 130 0.24 -4.01 -5.19
C ALA A 130 1.41 -5.01 -5.09
N GLU A 131 2.41 -4.90 -5.97
CA GLU A 131 3.53 -5.85 -6.06
C GLU A 131 4.41 -5.87 -4.80
N ASP A 132 4.43 -4.77 -4.06
CA ASP A 132 5.08 -4.61 -2.75
C ASP A 132 4.32 -5.32 -1.60
N GLY A 133 3.19 -5.96 -1.91
CA GLY A 133 2.32 -6.62 -0.94
C GLY A 133 1.43 -5.68 -0.14
N LEU A 134 1.50 -4.36 -0.36
CA LEU A 134 0.61 -3.40 0.30
C LEU A 134 -0.81 -3.58 -0.24
N ARG A 135 -1.75 -3.82 0.66
CA ARG A 135 -3.16 -4.03 0.34
C ARG A 135 -3.96 -2.76 0.57
N PHE A 136 -4.78 -2.42 -0.40
CA PHE A 136 -5.57 -1.20 -0.48
C PHE A 136 -7.05 -1.57 -0.48
N ARG A 137 -7.83 -1.02 0.44
CA ARG A 137 -9.27 -1.27 0.50
C ARG A 137 -10.09 0.00 0.56
N ILE A 138 -11.27 -0.04 -0.05
CA ILE A 138 -12.27 1.03 0.03
C ILE A 138 -13.58 0.41 0.51
N TYR A 139 -14.09 0.93 1.62
CA TYR A 139 -15.41 0.61 2.17
C TYR A 139 -16.34 1.79 1.99
N ARG A 140 -17.62 1.52 1.75
CA ARG A 140 -18.60 2.58 1.49
C ARG A 140 -19.92 2.25 2.14
N ARG A 141 -20.48 3.19 2.90
CA ARG A 141 -21.82 3.08 3.48
C ARG A 141 -22.41 4.46 3.72
N GLY A 142 -23.67 4.68 3.34
CA GLY A 142 -24.40 5.90 3.73
C GLY A 142 -23.80 7.23 3.26
N GLY A 143 -22.98 7.23 2.21
CA GLY A 143 -22.26 8.43 1.74
C GLY A 143 -20.89 8.63 2.38
N LEU A 144 -20.48 7.76 3.30
CA LEU A 144 -19.10 7.66 3.78
C LEU A 144 -18.28 6.73 2.90
N GLU A 145 -17.00 7.08 2.74
CA GLU A 145 -15.98 6.24 2.14
C GLU A 145 -14.79 6.15 3.10
N VAL A 146 -14.42 4.94 3.50
CA VAL A 146 -13.25 4.67 4.33
C VAL A 146 -12.22 3.95 3.47
N ARG A 147 -11.02 4.50 3.39
CA ARG A 147 -9.89 3.90 2.71
C ARG A 147 -8.89 3.39 3.73
N THR A 148 -8.42 2.17 3.54
CA THR A 148 -7.49 1.53 4.46
C THR A 148 -6.30 0.93 3.72
N LEU A 149 -5.21 0.79 4.46
CA LEU A 149 -3.97 0.16 4.01
C LEU A 149 -3.62 -0.99 4.95
N GLN A 150 -3.04 -2.05 4.41
CA GLN A 150 -2.54 -3.16 5.20
C GLN A 150 -1.22 -3.67 4.60
N ALA A 151 -0.14 -3.53 5.36
CA ALA A 151 1.14 -4.16 5.04
C ALA A 151 1.05 -5.69 5.20
N SER A 152 1.98 -6.44 4.58
CA SER A 152 1.96 -7.91 4.57
C SER A 152 1.89 -8.56 5.96
N GLU A 153 2.53 -7.96 6.97
CA GLU A 153 2.49 -8.41 8.38
C GLU A 153 1.70 -7.46 9.30
N GLY A 154 1.03 -6.45 8.74
CA GLY A 154 0.37 -5.39 9.48
C GLY A 154 -1.11 -5.65 9.77
N GLY A 155 -1.61 -4.96 10.79
CA GLY A 155 -3.05 -4.73 10.91
C GLY A 155 -3.54 -3.84 9.76
N GLU A 156 -4.85 -3.90 9.51
CA GLU A 156 -5.48 -2.93 8.62
C GLU A 156 -5.62 -1.59 9.34
N GLU A 157 -5.13 -0.53 8.70
CA GLU A 157 -5.12 0.83 9.23
C GLU A 157 -5.94 1.78 8.37
N THR A 158 -6.75 2.63 9.01
CA THR A 158 -7.50 3.68 8.31
C THR A 158 -6.54 4.73 7.78
N ALA A 159 -6.50 4.89 6.46
CA ALA A 159 -5.61 5.81 5.78
C ALA A 159 -6.31 7.12 5.38
N ALA A 160 -7.59 7.06 5.02
CA ALA A 160 -8.40 8.25 4.74
C ALA A 160 -9.90 7.98 4.97
N VAL A 161 -10.63 9.01 5.37
CA VAL A 161 -12.09 8.98 5.49
C VAL A 161 -12.67 10.17 4.74
N PHE A 162 -13.69 9.90 3.93
CA PHE A 162 -14.39 10.92 3.16
C PHE A 162 -15.89 10.85 3.42
N ALA A 163 -16.52 12.01 3.40
CA ALA A 163 -17.97 12.13 3.40
C ALA A 163 -18.44 12.77 2.08
N ALA A 164 -19.56 12.28 1.56
CA ALA A 164 -20.28 12.95 0.50
C ALA A 164 -20.79 14.30 1.03
N SER A 165 -20.34 15.39 0.44
CA SER A 165 -20.98 16.68 0.67
C SER A 165 -22.40 16.61 0.10
N LEU A 166 -23.39 16.51 0.99
CA LEU A 166 -24.79 16.71 0.63
C LEU A 166 -24.91 18.18 0.24
N GLY A 167 -24.84 18.47 -1.06
CA GLY A 167 -24.96 19.82 -1.58
C GLY A 167 -26.16 20.50 -0.94
N GLY A 168 -25.90 21.57 -0.19
CA GLY A 168 -26.93 22.42 0.41
C GLY A 168 -27.76 23.10 -0.67
N GLY A 169 -28.73 22.38 -1.21
CA GLY A 169 -29.74 22.90 -2.11
C GLY A 169 -31.09 22.80 -1.43
N LEU A 170 -31.38 23.67 -0.45
CA LEU A 170 -32.73 23.91 0.08
C LEU A 170 -32.80 25.08 1.09
N TRP A 171 -32.46 26.30 0.66
CA TRP A 171 -32.97 27.56 1.25
C TRP A 171 -32.95 28.60 0.11
N GLY A 172 -33.99 29.36 -0.22
CA GLY A 172 -35.35 29.53 0.28
C GLY A 172 -36.16 30.27 -0.80
N SER A 173 -37.48 30.19 -0.65
CA SER A 173 -38.54 30.67 -1.54
C SER A 173 -38.53 32.15 -1.88
#